data_AF-A0A0B7HDS1-F1
#
_entry.id   AF-A0A0B7HDS1-F1
#
_cell.length_a   1.000
_cell.length_b   1.000
_cell.length_c   1.000
_cell.angle_alpha   90.00
_cell.angle_beta   90.00
_cell.angle_gamma   90.00
#
_symmetry.space_group_name_H-M   'P 1'
#
loop_
_entity.id
_entity.type
_entity.pdbx_description
1 polymer ?
#
loop_
_entity_poly.entity_id
_entity_poly.type
_entity_poly.pdbx_seq_one_letter_code
_entity_poly.pdbx_strand_id
1 'polypeptide(L)'
;MAFAHYLPEIGSDKYGKDHVDLFNPKTYEFLNQLFKEYLEGENPIFVNPLVHIGTDEYNNEDPEVVEKFRYFTDYYIKYIESFGKKAALWGALTHAKGKTPVKVEDVLMFCWYNGYAEPRDMIALGYDVVSIPDGLVYIVPQAGYYYDYLNIKKLYESWTPATIGKEVFEENHPQIKGGMFAVWNDHCGNGISQQDVYHRVFPAMQTLSVKMWNGKNTTLPFADFDKKRLLLSEAPAVNVLGRPEKNEKGVVFEIKNPEKGKELGQKLTDIGYDYRVTFYINAKSNPKGTALFTSDYATFYLSDPKSGKVGFSRDGYDYQFNYFLPTNKKLKIIVKGTNKSTSLYVNDELIETLEIVPHKDDAHLDKPRKWVQTLVFPLKKLEHFNGKITDLKVEYLKD
;
A
#
# COMPACT_ATOMS: atom_id res chain seq x y z
N MET A 1 12.73 -12.17 -8.80
CA MET A 1 13.95 -11.58 -8.19
C MET A 1 14.30 -12.16 -6.83
N ALA A 2 13.41 -12.13 -5.82
CA ALA A 2 13.74 -12.59 -4.46
C ALA A 2 14.27 -14.04 -4.40
N PHE A 3 13.65 -14.95 -5.15
CA PHE A 3 14.11 -16.36 -5.22
C PHE A 3 15.49 -16.50 -5.87
N ALA A 4 15.76 -15.76 -6.94
CA ALA A 4 17.07 -15.73 -7.57
C ALA A 4 18.13 -15.01 -6.70
N HIS A 5 17.75 -14.09 -5.81
CA HIS A 5 18.70 -13.54 -4.84
C HIS A 5 19.10 -14.56 -3.78
N TYR A 6 18.16 -15.38 -3.31
CA TYR A 6 18.44 -16.46 -2.37
C TYR A 6 19.20 -17.63 -3.01
N LEU A 7 18.76 -18.04 -4.21
CA LEU A 7 19.33 -19.14 -4.97
C LEU A 7 19.67 -18.67 -6.40
N PRO A 8 20.87 -18.09 -6.63
CA PRO A 8 21.24 -17.45 -7.90
C PRO A 8 21.17 -18.33 -9.15
N GLU A 9 21.37 -19.63 -8.99
CA GLU A 9 21.37 -20.61 -10.08
C GLU A 9 19.98 -20.87 -10.69
N ILE A 10 18.89 -20.50 -10.00
CA ILE A 10 17.53 -20.59 -10.56
C ILE A 10 17.08 -19.30 -11.26
N GLY A 11 17.91 -18.26 -11.31
CA GLY A 11 17.59 -17.01 -12.02
C GLY A 11 18.07 -17.05 -13.47
N SER A 12 17.26 -16.58 -14.40
CA SER A 12 17.60 -16.51 -15.82
C SER A 12 18.72 -15.50 -16.09
N ASP A 13 19.82 -15.95 -16.71
CA ASP A 13 20.85 -15.05 -17.22
C ASP A 13 20.43 -14.36 -18.53
N LYS A 14 19.53 -14.99 -19.30
CA LYS A 14 19.05 -14.49 -20.60
C LYS A 14 18.00 -13.38 -20.44
N TYR A 15 17.10 -13.51 -19.46
CA TYR A 15 15.92 -12.65 -19.31
C TYR A 15 15.98 -11.73 -18.09
N GLY A 16 17.06 -11.79 -17.31
CA GLY A 16 17.21 -11.06 -16.06
C GLY A 16 16.88 -11.91 -14.83
N LYS A 17 17.48 -11.56 -13.69
CA LYS A 17 17.33 -12.31 -12.42
C LYS A 17 15.97 -12.08 -11.74
N ASP A 18 15.14 -11.22 -12.30
CA ASP A 18 13.73 -11.15 -11.96
C ASP A 18 12.94 -12.35 -12.50
N HIS A 19 13.41 -13.00 -13.57
CA HIS A 19 12.87 -14.23 -14.15
C HIS A 19 13.56 -15.49 -13.59
N VAL A 20 12.79 -16.51 -13.23
CA VAL A 20 13.34 -17.84 -12.87
C VAL A 20 13.63 -18.66 -14.12
N ASP A 21 14.76 -19.37 -14.18
CA ASP A 21 15.08 -20.26 -15.29
C ASP A 21 14.13 -21.47 -15.29
N LEU A 22 13.19 -21.48 -16.22
CA LEU A 22 12.16 -22.52 -16.35
C LEU A 22 12.71 -23.87 -16.83
N PHE A 23 13.93 -23.92 -17.36
CA PHE A 23 14.58 -25.16 -17.83
C PHE A 23 15.45 -25.81 -16.76
N ASN A 24 15.83 -25.06 -15.72
CA ASN A 24 16.58 -25.60 -14.60
C ASN A 24 15.65 -26.44 -13.69
N PRO A 25 15.91 -27.75 -13.49
CA PRO A 25 15.09 -28.59 -12.61
C PRO A 25 15.07 -28.07 -11.15
N LYS A 26 16.14 -27.41 -10.70
CA LYS A 26 16.21 -26.82 -9.36
C LYS A 26 15.17 -25.73 -9.12
N THR A 27 14.69 -25.07 -10.18
CA THR A 27 13.58 -24.11 -10.09
C THR A 27 12.33 -24.80 -9.55
N TYR A 28 12.03 -26.01 -10.05
CA TYR A 28 10.89 -26.79 -9.60
C TYR A 28 11.12 -27.39 -8.22
N GLU A 29 12.31 -27.91 -7.94
CA GLU A 29 12.65 -28.43 -6.61
C GLU A 29 12.44 -27.36 -5.53
N PHE A 30 12.97 -26.16 -5.75
CA PHE A 30 12.88 -25.04 -4.81
C PHE A 30 11.42 -24.57 -4.62
N LEU A 31 10.71 -24.25 -5.72
CA LEU A 31 9.35 -23.75 -5.64
C LEU A 31 8.36 -24.81 -5.12
N ASN A 32 8.58 -26.10 -5.42
CA ASN A 32 7.77 -27.17 -4.85
C ASN A 32 7.91 -27.26 -3.35
N GLN A 33 9.14 -27.19 -2.83
CA GLN A 33 9.41 -27.19 -1.39
C GLN A 33 8.80 -25.96 -0.73
N LEU A 34 8.93 -24.78 -1.37
CA LEU A 34 8.32 -23.56 -0.87
C LEU A 34 6.80 -23.69 -0.78
N PHE A 35 6.11 -24.08 -1.85
CA PHE A 35 4.65 -24.25 -1.79
C PHE A 35 4.25 -25.33 -0.77
N LYS A 36 4.99 -26.44 -0.71
CA LYS A 36 4.73 -27.53 0.24
C LYS A 36 4.78 -27.05 1.69
N GLU A 37 5.77 -26.21 2.03
CA GLU A 37 5.92 -25.64 3.38
C GLU A 37 4.66 -24.89 3.86
N TYR A 38 3.96 -24.19 2.96
CA TYR A 38 2.78 -23.39 3.30
C TYR A 38 1.46 -24.17 3.18
N LEU A 39 1.43 -25.24 2.38
CA LEU A 39 0.19 -25.91 1.96
C LEU A 39 -0.02 -27.30 2.57
N GLU A 40 1.06 -27.98 2.98
CA GLU A 40 0.98 -29.35 3.53
C GLU A 40 0.89 -29.35 5.07
N GLY A 41 0.50 -30.50 5.63
CA GLY A 41 0.47 -30.77 7.06
C GLY A 41 -0.93 -30.72 7.66
N GLU A 42 -1.06 -31.12 8.92
CA GLU A 42 -2.33 -31.11 9.65
C GLU A 42 -2.83 -29.67 9.91
N ASN A 43 -1.91 -28.72 10.02
CA ASN A 43 -2.17 -27.31 10.27
C ASN A 43 -1.41 -26.44 9.26
N PRO A 44 -1.82 -26.42 7.97
CA PRO A 44 -1.12 -25.66 6.94
C PRO A 44 -1.25 -24.16 7.19
N ILE A 45 -0.24 -23.39 6.80
CA ILE A 45 -0.23 -21.92 6.94
C ILE A 45 -1.31 -21.30 6.07
N PHE A 46 -1.46 -21.77 4.83
CA PHE A 46 -2.50 -21.32 3.92
C PHE A 46 -3.74 -22.20 4.04
N VAL A 47 -4.65 -21.79 4.93
CA VAL A 47 -5.91 -22.49 5.19
C VAL A 47 -6.98 -22.21 4.13
N ASN A 48 -6.89 -21.10 3.40
CA ASN A 48 -7.85 -20.74 2.36
C ASN A 48 -7.82 -21.71 1.18
N PRO A 49 -8.96 -21.91 0.49
CA PRO A 49 -9.04 -22.83 -0.63
C PRO A 49 -8.29 -22.34 -1.88
N LEU A 50 -8.19 -21.02 -2.08
CA LEU A 50 -7.57 -20.44 -3.27
C LEU A 50 -6.11 -20.07 -3.00
N VAL A 51 -5.21 -20.47 -3.90
CA VAL A 51 -3.79 -20.09 -3.89
C VAL A 51 -3.42 -19.46 -5.23
N HIS A 52 -2.92 -18.24 -5.20
CA HIS A 52 -2.50 -17.53 -6.40
C HIS A 52 -1.05 -17.89 -6.75
N ILE A 53 -0.81 -18.42 -7.95
CA ILE A 53 0.53 -18.89 -8.38
C ILE A 53 1.35 -17.82 -9.12
N GLY A 54 0.79 -16.63 -9.31
CA GLY A 54 1.44 -15.52 -10.01
C GLY A 54 1.29 -15.67 -11.53
N THR A 55 2.39 -15.98 -12.20
CA THR A 55 2.50 -16.22 -13.66
C THR A 55 2.08 -15.04 -14.54
N ASP A 56 2.43 -13.82 -14.14
CA ASP A 56 2.41 -12.61 -14.94
C ASP A 56 3.78 -12.27 -15.53
N GLU A 57 3.80 -11.40 -16.54
CA GLU A 57 4.97 -10.66 -17.05
C GLU A 57 6.23 -11.46 -17.42
N TYR A 58 6.11 -12.78 -17.60
CA TYR A 58 7.24 -13.59 -18.05
C TYR A 58 7.56 -13.32 -19.53
N ASN A 59 8.85 -13.31 -19.87
CA ASN A 59 9.33 -13.07 -21.22
C ASN A 59 8.73 -14.05 -22.26
N ASN A 60 8.39 -13.55 -23.45
CA ASN A 60 7.80 -14.33 -24.55
C ASN A 60 8.58 -14.22 -25.88
N GLU A 61 9.83 -13.77 -25.86
CA GLU A 61 10.64 -13.56 -27.07
C GLU A 61 10.98 -14.86 -27.81
N ASP A 62 11.10 -15.97 -27.06
CA ASP A 62 11.51 -17.28 -27.58
C ASP A 62 10.33 -18.26 -27.55
N PRO A 63 9.94 -18.87 -28.70
CA PRO A 63 8.87 -19.87 -28.73
C PRO A 63 9.07 -21.03 -27.75
N GLU A 64 10.30 -21.49 -27.54
CA GLU A 64 10.57 -22.59 -26.60
C GLU A 64 10.28 -22.16 -25.15
N VAL A 65 10.62 -20.92 -24.82
CA VAL A 65 10.33 -20.32 -23.51
C VAL A 65 8.83 -20.12 -23.32
N VAL A 66 8.10 -19.71 -24.36
CA VAL A 66 6.63 -19.62 -24.31
C VAL A 66 6.03 -20.98 -23.99
N GLU A 67 6.44 -22.05 -24.67
CA GLU A 67 5.94 -23.40 -24.39
C GLU A 67 6.33 -23.86 -22.97
N LYS A 68 7.55 -23.54 -22.52
CA LYS A 68 8.01 -23.88 -21.18
C LYS A 68 7.29 -23.10 -20.07
N PHE A 69 6.95 -21.84 -20.30
CA PHE A 69 6.14 -21.03 -19.40
C PHE A 69 4.70 -21.55 -19.30
N ARG A 70 4.12 -21.99 -20.42
CA ARG A 70 2.81 -22.66 -20.42
C ARG A 70 2.86 -23.97 -19.62
N TYR A 71 3.89 -24.79 -19.83
CA TYR A 71 4.14 -25.99 -19.01
C TYR A 71 4.29 -25.64 -17.53
N PHE A 72 5.07 -24.61 -17.19
CA PHE A 72 5.26 -24.16 -15.81
C PHE A 72 3.92 -23.76 -15.17
N THR A 73 3.12 -22.97 -15.87
CA THR A 73 1.79 -22.55 -15.40
C THR A 73 0.88 -23.76 -15.14
N ASP A 74 0.79 -24.69 -16.10
CA ASP A 74 0.01 -25.93 -15.96
C ASP A 74 0.49 -26.82 -14.81
N TYR A 75 1.81 -26.94 -14.66
CA TYR A 75 2.44 -27.71 -13.60
C TYR A 75 2.06 -27.18 -12.21
N TYR A 76 2.16 -25.87 -11.97
CA TYR A 76 1.82 -25.30 -10.67
C TYR A 76 0.33 -25.27 -10.40
N ILE A 77 -0.53 -25.14 -11.42
CA ILE A 77 -1.98 -25.34 -11.24
C ILE A 77 -2.22 -26.73 -10.62
N LYS A 78 -1.69 -27.78 -11.26
CA LYS A 78 -1.88 -29.17 -10.83
C LYS A 78 -1.20 -29.46 -9.48
N TYR A 79 -0.03 -28.87 -9.24
CA TYR A 79 0.68 -29.04 -7.98
C TYR A 79 -0.10 -28.45 -6.81
N ILE A 80 -0.63 -27.23 -6.95
CA ILE A 80 -1.51 -26.61 -5.94
C ILE A 80 -2.76 -27.46 -5.70
N GLU A 81 -3.40 -27.95 -6.75
CA GLU A 81 -4.59 -28.79 -6.64
C GLU A 81 -4.32 -30.13 -5.94
N SER A 82 -3.10 -30.65 -6.03
CA SER A 82 -2.71 -31.88 -5.31
C SER A 82 -2.78 -31.74 -3.79
N PHE A 83 -2.76 -30.51 -3.25
CA PHE A 83 -2.97 -30.22 -1.82
C PHE A 83 -4.45 -30.00 -1.46
N GLY A 84 -5.39 -30.30 -2.37
CA GLY A 84 -6.82 -30.06 -2.18
C GLY A 84 -7.22 -28.58 -2.26
N LYS A 85 -6.40 -27.76 -2.92
CA LYS A 85 -6.62 -26.32 -3.12
C LYS A 85 -7.12 -26.04 -4.54
N LYS A 86 -7.51 -24.80 -4.81
CA LYS A 86 -7.80 -24.26 -6.15
C LYS A 86 -6.74 -23.25 -6.54
N ALA A 87 -6.29 -23.31 -7.79
CA ALA A 87 -5.32 -22.36 -8.31
C ALA A 87 -5.99 -21.06 -8.80
N ALA A 88 -5.36 -19.93 -8.51
CA ALA A 88 -5.59 -18.67 -9.20
C ALA A 88 -4.32 -18.19 -9.88
N LEU A 89 -4.44 -17.41 -10.96
CA LEU A 89 -3.29 -16.90 -11.69
C LEU A 89 -3.59 -15.56 -12.37
N TRP A 90 -2.54 -14.77 -12.60
CA TRP A 90 -2.63 -13.62 -13.47
C TRP A 90 -2.75 -14.09 -14.91
N GLY A 91 -3.73 -13.56 -15.62
CA GLY A 91 -3.90 -13.90 -17.03
C GLY A 91 -2.70 -13.48 -17.85
N ALA A 92 -2.08 -14.44 -18.55
CA ALA A 92 -0.90 -14.22 -19.41
C ALA A 92 -0.92 -15.03 -20.72
N LEU A 93 -2.00 -15.79 -21.00
CA LEU A 93 -2.01 -16.75 -22.12
C LEU A 93 -2.22 -16.13 -23.51
N THR A 94 -2.68 -14.88 -23.60
CA THR A 94 -2.66 -14.11 -24.86
C THR A 94 -1.23 -13.68 -25.20
N HIS A 95 -0.47 -13.23 -24.19
CA HIS A 95 0.95 -12.88 -24.33
C HIS A 95 1.83 -14.13 -24.57
N ALA A 96 1.58 -15.20 -23.82
CA ALA A 96 2.24 -16.50 -23.96
C ALA A 96 1.45 -17.45 -24.88
N LYS A 97 1.20 -17.01 -26.12
CA LYS A 97 0.45 -17.78 -27.11
C LYS A 97 1.29 -18.97 -27.63
N GLY A 98 0.90 -20.18 -27.24
CA GLY A 98 1.59 -21.43 -27.60
C GLY A 98 0.64 -22.62 -27.65
N LYS A 99 1.20 -23.81 -27.86
CA LYS A 99 0.46 -25.07 -28.09
C LYS A 99 0.35 -25.95 -26.85
N THR A 100 1.29 -25.82 -25.90
CA THR A 100 1.29 -26.58 -24.65
C THR A 100 -0.02 -26.31 -23.90
N PRO A 101 -0.82 -27.33 -23.60
CA PRO A 101 -2.07 -27.14 -22.88
C PRO A 101 -1.82 -26.57 -21.48
N VAL A 102 -2.73 -25.69 -21.04
CA VAL A 102 -2.78 -25.20 -19.66
C VAL A 102 -4.16 -25.53 -19.13
N LYS A 103 -4.23 -26.21 -17.98
CA LYS A 103 -5.48 -26.61 -17.34
C LYS A 103 -6.42 -25.41 -17.14
N VAL A 104 -7.69 -25.61 -17.46
CA VAL A 104 -8.74 -24.57 -17.41
C VAL A 104 -9.74 -24.80 -16.28
N GLU A 105 -10.26 -26.03 -16.17
CA GLU A 105 -11.31 -26.37 -15.20
C GLU A 105 -10.89 -26.00 -13.78
N ASP A 106 -11.78 -25.40 -13.00
CA ASP A 106 -11.54 -25.01 -11.59
C ASP A 106 -10.37 -24.03 -11.35
N VAL A 107 -9.93 -23.30 -12.38
CA VAL A 107 -8.89 -22.26 -12.28
C VAL A 107 -9.48 -20.86 -12.38
N LEU A 108 -9.13 -19.98 -11.43
CA LEU A 108 -9.57 -18.58 -11.42
C LEU A 108 -8.50 -17.66 -12.02
N MET A 109 -8.81 -17.02 -13.15
CA MET A 109 -7.87 -16.13 -13.84
C MET A 109 -8.14 -14.65 -13.54
N PHE A 110 -7.12 -13.90 -13.15
CA PHE A 110 -7.21 -12.46 -12.93
C PHE A 110 -6.89 -11.74 -14.25
N CYS A 111 -7.91 -11.20 -14.92
CA CYS A 111 -7.76 -10.49 -16.18
C CYS A 111 -7.43 -9.02 -15.91
N TRP A 112 -6.12 -8.74 -15.87
CA TRP A 112 -5.58 -7.45 -15.47
C TRP A 112 -5.25 -6.53 -16.65
N TYR A 113 -4.77 -7.08 -17.76
CA TYR A 113 -4.44 -6.33 -18.96
C TYR A 113 -4.80 -7.15 -20.21
N ASN A 114 -5.61 -6.56 -21.11
CA ASN A 114 -6.14 -7.28 -22.28
C ASN A 114 -5.07 -7.79 -23.25
N GLY A 115 -3.86 -7.21 -23.24
CA GLY A 115 -2.74 -7.69 -24.06
C GLY A 115 -2.12 -8.98 -23.52
N TYR A 116 -2.21 -9.21 -22.22
CA TYR A 116 -1.71 -10.43 -21.57
C TYR A 116 -2.75 -11.53 -21.47
N ALA A 117 -4.01 -11.14 -21.23
CA ALA A 117 -5.16 -12.03 -21.28
C ALA A 117 -6.37 -11.30 -21.87
N GLU A 118 -6.69 -11.60 -23.12
CA GLU A 118 -7.90 -11.14 -23.78
C GLU A 118 -9.10 -11.87 -23.14
N PRO A 119 -10.01 -11.16 -22.46
CA PRO A 119 -11.01 -11.79 -21.60
C PRO A 119 -12.05 -12.62 -22.36
N ARG A 120 -12.40 -12.28 -23.61
CA ARG A 120 -13.31 -13.12 -24.42
C ARG A 120 -12.63 -14.42 -24.79
N ASP A 121 -11.35 -14.38 -25.16
CA ASP A 121 -10.58 -15.60 -25.45
C ASP A 121 -10.45 -16.49 -24.21
N MET A 122 -10.15 -15.90 -23.04
CA MET A 122 -10.01 -16.68 -21.80
C MET A 122 -11.34 -17.31 -21.36
N ILE A 123 -12.44 -16.56 -21.49
CA ILE A 123 -13.79 -17.07 -21.25
C ILE A 123 -14.14 -18.17 -22.27
N ALA A 124 -13.80 -18.00 -23.55
CA ALA A 124 -14.05 -19.01 -24.59
C ALA A 124 -13.24 -20.30 -24.36
N LEU A 125 -12.06 -20.21 -23.77
CA LEU A 125 -11.29 -21.37 -23.33
C LEU A 125 -11.95 -22.11 -22.15
N GLY A 126 -12.81 -21.43 -21.39
CA GLY A 126 -13.57 -21.98 -20.27
C GLY A 126 -13.11 -21.49 -18.89
N TYR A 127 -12.21 -20.51 -18.80
CA TYR A 127 -11.77 -19.98 -17.51
C TYR A 127 -12.89 -19.23 -16.80
N ASP A 128 -12.93 -19.37 -15.49
CA ASP A 128 -13.55 -18.38 -14.62
C ASP A 128 -12.59 -17.20 -14.44
N VAL A 129 -13.10 -15.97 -14.52
CA VAL A 129 -12.29 -14.75 -14.53
C VAL A 129 -12.69 -13.75 -13.46
N VAL A 130 -11.71 -12.96 -12.99
CA VAL A 130 -11.90 -11.77 -12.16
C VAL A 130 -11.53 -10.53 -12.97
N SER A 131 -12.39 -9.52 -12.93
CA SER A 131 -12.13 -8.22 -13.54
C SER A 131 -11.17 -7.39 -12.68
N ILE A 132 -9.99 -7.08 -13.19
CA ILE A 132 -9.04 -6.22 -12.49
C ILE A 132 -8.23 -5.31 -13.45
N PRO A 133 -8.89 -4.58 -14.35
CA PRO A 133 -8.21 -3.82 -15.41
C PRO A 133 -7.27 -2.74 -14.88
N ASP A 134 -5.99 -2.90 -15.19
CA ASP A 134 -4.87 -2.03 -14.85
C ASP A 134 -5.18 -0.53 -15.05
N GLY A 135 -5.68 -0.16 -16.23
CA GLY A 135 -5.99 1.22 -16.61
C GLY A 135 -7.19 1.84 -15.88
N LEU A 136 -7.86 1.11 -15.00
CA LEU A 136 -9.04 1.57 -14.25
C LEU A 136 -8.89 1.41 -12.73
N VAL A 137 -8.30 0.31 -12.27
CA VAL A 137 -8.34 -0.09 -10.86
C VAL A 137 -6.97 -0.37 -10.23
N TYR A 138 -5.87 0.00 -10.90
CA TYR A 138 -4.54 -0.03 -10.29
C TYR A 138 -4.17 1.32 -9.67
N ILE A 139 -3.68 1.25 -8.43
CA ILE A 139 -3.04 2.36 -7.73
C ILE A 139 -1.55 2.08 -7.70
N VAL A 140 -0.72 3.02 -8.16
CA VAL A 140 0.72 2.99 -7.97
C VAL A 140 1.17 4.31 -7.35
N PRO A 141 1.38 4.35 -6.02
CA PRO A 141 1.61 5.59 -5.30
C PRO A 141 2.81 6.37 -5.85
N GLN A 142 2.56 7.62 -6.23
CA GLN A 142 3.59 8.56 -6.69
C GLN A 142 4.46 8.04 -7.86
N ALA A 143 3.91 7.18 -8.72
CA ALA A 143 4.67 6.55 -9.80
C ALA A 143 4.75 7.37 -11.10
N GLY A 144 3.74 8.21 -11.35
CA GLY A 144 3.61 8.95 -12.62
C GLY A 144 3.02 8.13 -13.77
N TYR A 145 2.61 6.89 -13.51
CA TYR A 145 1.81 6.02 -14.34
C TYR A 145 0.78 5.29 -13.48
N TYR A 146 -0.27 4.76 -14.10
CA TYR A 146 -1.52 4.40 -13.40
C TYR A 146 -1.99 5.54 -12.47
N TYR A 147 -2.74 5.24 -11.42
CA TYR A 147 -3.32 6.25 -10.55
C TYR A 147 -2.56 6.37 -9.24
N ASP A 148 -2.31 7.60 -8.76
CA ASP A 148 -1.94 7.82 -7.36
C ASP A 148 -3.17 7.67 -6.44
N TYR A 149 -4.35 8.08 -6.94
CA TYR A 149 -5.67 7.84 -6.35
C TYR A 149 -6.63 7.46 -7.46
N LEU A 150 -7.41 6.38 -7.28
CA LEU A 150 -8.41 6.00 -8.28
C LEU A 150 -9.42 7.13 -8.52
N ASN A 151 -9.87 7.26 -9.77
CA ASN A 151 -10.95 8.18 -10.09
C ASN A 151 -12.30 7.59 -9.63
N ILE A 152 -12.62 7.79 -8.35
CA ILE A 152 -13.80 7.22 -7.72
C ILE A 152 -15.11 7.66 -8.38
N LYS A 153 -15.19 8.89 -8.90
CA LYS A 153 -16.38 9.38 -9.62
C LYS A 153 -16.61 8.56 -10.88
N LYS A 154 -15.59 8.43 -11.72
CA LYS A 154 -15.65 7.64 -12.95
C LYS A 154 -16.00 6.18 -12.64
N LEU A 155 -15.33 5.57 -11.67
CA LEU A 155 -15.60 4.17 -11.30
C LEU A 155 -17.03 3.98 -10.79
N TYR A 156 -17.53 4.88 -9.95
CA TYR A 156 -18.89 4.80 -9.43
C TYR A 156 -19.94 4.89 -10.55
N GLU A 157 -19.71 5.80 -11.50
CA GLU A 157 -20.65 6.10 -12.59
C GLU A 157 -20.60 5.08 -13.73
N SER A 158 -19.43 4.50 -14.04
CA SER A 158 -19.25 3.77 -15.30
C SER A 158 -18.63 2.37 -15.20
N TRP A 159 -18.14 1.94 -14.03
CA TRP A 159 -17.46 0.64 -13.91
C TRP A 159 -18.28 -0.38 -13.11
N THR A 160 -18.30 -1.63 -13.57
CA THR A 160 -18.78 -2.81 -12.87
C THR A 160 -17.80 -3.96 -13.12
N PRO A 161 -17.87 -5.06 -12.35
CA PRO A 161 -17.12 -6.27 -12.67
C PRO A 161 -17.27 -6.80 -14.09
N ALA A 162 -18.38 -6.51 -14.79
CA ALA A 162 -18.59 -6.91 -16.17
C ALA A 162 -17.73 -6.12 -17.19
N THR A 163 -16.96 -5.12 -16.75
CA THR A 163 -16.03 -4.37 -17.59
C THR A 163 -14.59 -4.83 -17.31
N ILE A 164 -13.97 -5.51 -18.27
CA ILE A 164 -12.59 -6.00 -18.21
C ILE A 164 -11.74 -5.27 -19.25
N GLY A 165 -11.20 -4.13 -18.84
CA GLY A 165 -10.37 -3.27 -19.68
C GLY A 165 -11.21 -2.64 -20.80
N LYS A 166 -10.89 -2.95 -22.05
CA LYS A 166 -11.66 -2.47 -23.22
C LYS A 166 -12.96 -3.26 -23.44
N GLU A 167 -13.08 -4.45 -22.88
CA GLU A 167 -14.23 -5.33 -23.10
C GLU A 167 -15.32 -5.10 -22.05
N VAL A 168 -16.56 -5.03 -22.52
CA VAL A 168 -17.76 -4.95 -21.69
C VAL A 168 -18.61 -6.18 -21.98
N PHE A 169 -19.01 -6.86 -20.91
CA PHE A 169 -19.87 -8.05 -20.93
C PHE A 169 -21.26 -7.71 -20.40
N GLU A 170 -22.19 -8.63 -20.62
CA GLU A 170 -23.47 -8.59 -19.91
C GLU A 170 -23.24 -8.73 -18.39
N GLU A 171 -24.05 -8.03 -17.61
CA GLU A 171 -24.00 -8.16 -16.15
C GLU A 171 -24.35 -9.60 -15.75
N ASN A 172 -23.71 -10.11 -14.69
CA ASN A 172 -23.87 -11.48 -14.21
C ASN A 172 -23.44 -12.56 -15.23
N HIS A 173 -22.52 -12.25 -16.15
CA HIS A 173 -21.91 -13.27 -17.00
C HIS A 173 -21.36 -14.42 -16.14
N PRO A 174 -21.72 -15.70 -16.41
CA PRO A 174 -21.50 -16.81 -15.47
C PRO A 174 -20.02 -17.09 -15.16
N GLN A 175 -19.13 -16.75 -16.09
CA GLN A 175 -17.68 -16.91 -15.92
C GLN A 175 -17.00 -15.71 -15.26
N ILE A 176 -17.67 -14.57 -15.08
CA ILE A 176 -17.08 -13.42 -14.38
C ILE A 176 -17.46 -13.53 -12.89
N LYS A 177 -16.49 -13.86 -12.04
CA LYS A 177 -16.73 -14.12 -10.60
C LYS A 177 -16.72 -12.90 -9.70
N GLY A 178 -16.40 -11.73 -10.27
CA GLY A 178 -16.37 -10.48 -9.56
C GLY A 178 -15.32 -9.54 -10.11
N GLY A 179 -15.03 -8.51 -9.33
CA GLY A 179 -13.97 -7.57 -9.62
C GLY A 179 -13.01 -7.44 -8.45
N MET A 180 -11.84 -6.89 -8.73
CA MET A 180 -10.80 -6.59 -7.76
C MET A 180 -10.17 -5.23 -8.10
N PHE A 181 -9.44 -4.64 -7.17
CA PHE A 181 -8.52 -3.54 -7.42
C PHE A 181 -7.18 -3.84 -6.75
N ALA A 182 -6.11 -3.19 -7.19
CA ALA A 182 -4.78 -3.43 -6.67
C ALA A 182 -4.08 -2.13 -6.28
N VAL A 183 -3.22 -2.23 -5.27
CA VAL A 183 -2.19 -1.23 -5.01
C VAL A 183 -0.84 -1.90 -5.21
N TRP A 184 -0.06 -1.38 -6.14
CA TRP A 184 1.30 -1.83 -6.39
C TRP A 184 2.29 -0.80 -5.87
N ASN A 185 3.30 -1.27 -5.15
CA ASN A 185 4.36 -0.42 -4.60
C ASN A 185 5.61 -0.50 -5.49
N ASP A 186 5.46 -0.21 -6.79
CA ASP A 186 6.51 -0.37 -7.80
C ASP A 186 7.78 0.42 -7.44
N HIS A 187 7.60 1.58 -6.83
CA HIS A 187 8.69 2.41 -6.32
C HIS A 187 9.04 2.03 -4.87
N CYS A 188 9.63 0.86 -4.68
CA CYS A 188 10.15 0.43 -3.38
C CYS A 188 11.13 1.46 -2.79
N GLY A 189 11.08 1.70 -1.47
CA GLY A 189 12.03 2.62 -0.83
C GLY A 189 11.74 4.10 -1.06
N ASN A 190 10.55 4.48 -1.53
CA ASN A 190 10.17 5.86 -1.84
C ASN A 190 9.55 6.64 -0.66
N GLY A 191 9.51 6.06 0.55
CA GLY A 191 8.97 6.70 1.75
C GLY A 191 7.45 6.67 1.89
N ILE A 192 6.72 5.97 1.02
CA ILE A 192 5.28 5.72 1.18
C ILE A 192 5.05 4.86 2.44
N SER A 193 4.27 5.37 3.39
CA SER A 193 3.85 4.64 4.60
C SER A 193 2.66 3.72 4.35
N GLN A 194 2.41 2.82 5.31
CA GLN A 194 1.14 2.11 5.38
C GLN A 194 -0.07 3.07 5.40
N GLN A 195 0.01 4.20 6.10
CA GLN A 195 -1.07 5.20 6.13
C GLN A 195 -1.23 5.93 4.80
N ASP A 196 -0.15 6.19 4.08
CA ASP A 196 -0.20 6.76 2.72
C ASP A 196 -0.91 5.80 1.76
N VAL A 197 -0.64 4.48 1.86
CA VAL A 197 -1.33 3.44 1.09
C VAL A 197 -2.80 3.40 1.47
N TYR A 198 -3.11 3.33 2.77
CA TYR A 198 -4.47 3.23 3.25
C TYR A 198 -5.31 4.46 2.87
N HIS A 199 -4.72 5.66 2.89
CA HIS A 199 -5.36 6.90 2.45
C HIS A 199 -5.77 6.87 0.96
N ARG A 200 -5.05 6.12 0.12
CA ARG A 200 -5.39 5.89 -1.30
C ARG A 200 -6.44 4.80 -1.47
N VAL A 201 -6.30 3.71 -0.70
CA VAL A 201 -7.18 2.53 -0.74
C VAL A 201 -8.58 2.84 -0.24
N PHE A 202 -8.71 3.53 0.88
CA PHE A 202 -9.99 3.68 1.56
C PHE A 202 -11.12 4.28 0.68
N PRO A 203 -10.93 5.41 -0.03
CA PRO A 203 -11.96 5.93 -0.93
C PRO A 203 -12.26 4.99 -2.12
N ALA A 204 -11.24 4.27 -2.63
CA ALA A 204 -11.42 3.26 -3.66
C ALA A 204 -12.28 2.09 -3.17
N MET A 205 -11.98 1.55 -1.98
CA MET A 205 -12.72 0.47 -1.34
C MET A 205 -14.19 0.84 -1.10
N GLN A 206 -14.46 2.05 -0.58
CA GLN A 206 -15.83 2.55 -0.39
C GLN A 206 -16.60 2.57 -1.72
N THR A 207 -15.95 2.98 -2.80
CA THR A 207 -16.58 3.10 -4.11
C THR A 207 -16.80 1.75 -4.77
N LEU A 208 -15.75 0.93 -4.81
CA LEU A 208 -15.75 -0.35 -5.47
C LEU A 208 -16.62 -1.39 -4.75
N SER A 209 -16.74 -1.33 -3.43
CA SER A 209 -17.70 -2.18 -2.70
C SER A 209 -19.14 -1.99 -3.20
N VAL A 210 -19.57 -0.75 -3.46
CA VAL A 210 -20.89 -0.47 -4.05
C VAL A 210 -21.00 -1.08 -5.45
N LYS A 211 -19.97 -0.94 -6.28
CA LYS A 211 -20.00 -1.40 -7.68
C LYS A 211 -19.90 -2.91 -7.80
N MET A 212 -19.15 -3.56 -6.92
CA MET A 212 -19.03 -5.02 -6.87
C MET A 212 -20.26 -5.66 -6.25
N TRP A 213 -21.00 -4.96 -5.39
CA TRP A 213 -22.24 -5.47 -4.79
C TRP A 213 -23.49 -5.22 -5.66
N ASN A 214 -23.66 -4.00 -6.18
CA ASN A 214 -24.87 -3.58 -6.90
C ASN A 214 -24.72 -3.62 -8.44
N GLY A 215 -23.50 -3.69 -8.97
CA GLY A 215 -23.26 -3.55 -10.40
C GLY A 215 -23.88 -2.26 -10.97
N LYS A 216 -24.66 -2.39 -12.05
CA LYS A 216 -25.38 -1.27 -12.69
C LYS A 216 -26.55 -0.72 -11.87
N ASN A 217 -27.03 -1.43 -10.86
CA ASN A 217 -28.22 -1.04 -10.07
C ASN A 217 -27.93 0.02 -8.99
N THR A 218 -26.88 0.82 -9.18
CA THR A 218 -26.53 1.91 -8.25
C THR A 218 -27.46 3.10 -8.48
N THR A 219 -28.30 3.44 -7.49
CA THR A 219 -29.33 4.48 -7.63
C THR A 219 -28.97 5.81 -6.94
N LEU A 220 -28.09 5.79 -5.95
CA LEU A 220 -27.67 7.01 -5.24
C LEU A 220 -26.74 7.84 -6.14
N PRO A 221 -27.03 9.13 -6.41
CA PRO A 221 -26.15 10.00 -7.18
C PRO A 221 -24.75 10.09 -6.56
N PHE A 222 -23.72 10.21 -7.41
CA PHE A 222 -22.33 10.23 -6.93
C PHE A 222 -22.08 11.35 -5.91
N ALA A 223 -22.63 12.55 -6.11
CA ALA A 223 -22.43 13.66 -5.18
C ALA A 223 -22.95 13.35 -3.76
N ASP A 224 -24.09 12.66 -3.65
CA ASP A 224 -24.64 12.24 -2.36
C ASP A 224 -23.83 11.09 -1.74
N PHE A 225 -23.40 10.14 -2.57
CA PHE A 225 -22.49 9.07 -2.15
C PHE A 225 -21.17 9.64 -1.61
N ASP A 226 -20.54 10.57 -2.33
CA ASP A 226 -19.24 11.15 -1.99
C ASP A 226 -19.30 11.95 -0.69
N LYS A 227 -20.40 12.66 -0.44
CA LYS A 227 -20.65 13.30 0.85
C LYS A 227 -20.86 12.27 1.97
N LYS A 228 -21.70 11.26 1.75
CA LYS A 228 -22.07 10.28 2.78
C LYS A 228 -20.93 9.34 3.15
N ARG A 229 -20.09 8.93 2.19
CA ARG A 229 -18.97 8.00 2.47
C ARG A 229 -17.96 8.59 3.45
N LEU A 230 -17.83 9.92 3.52
CA LEU A 230 -16.93 10.59 4.48
C LEU A 230 -17.43 10.52 5.92
N LEU A 231 -18.73 10.27 6.12
CA LEU A 231 -19.34 10.09 7.45
C LEU A 231 -19.14 8.68 8.00
N LEU A 232 -18.75 7.73 7.15
CA LEU A 232 -18.47 6.36 7.58
C LEU A 232 -17.10 6.32 8.24
N SER A 233 -17.07 5.74 9.43
CA SER A 233 -15.82 5.31 10.05
C SER A 233 -15.17 4.22 9.19
N GLU A 234 -13.95 3.87 9.57
CA GLU A 234 -13.37 2.59 9.18
C GLU A 234 -14.13 1.44 9.86
N ALA A 235 -13.60 0.23 9.83
CA ALA A 235 -14.19 -0.86 10.60
C ALA A 235 -14.24 -0.53 12.10
N PRO A 236 -15.19 -1.10 12.87
CA PRO A 236 -15.23 -0.92 14.33
C PRO A 236 -13.87 -1.20 14.97
N ALA A 237 -13.46 -0.32 15.90
CA ALA A 237 -12.15 -0.35 16.57
C ALA A 237 -10.92 -0.16 15.66
N VAL A 238 -11.10 0.27 14.41
CA VAL A 238 -10.01 0.60 13.48
C VAL A 238 -9.97 2.10 13.22
N ASN A 239 -8.77 2.69 13.24
CA ASN A 239 -8.54 4.10 12.90
C ASN A 239 -7.14 4.30 12.30
N VAL A 240 -6.85 3.61 11.18
CA VAL A 240 -5.53 3.65 10.54
C VAL A 240 -5.18 5.06 10.08
N LEU A 241 -6.18 5.86 9.68
CA LEU A 241 -5.98 7.25 9.28
C LEU A 241 -5.93 8.24 10.44
N GLY A 242 -5.97 7.82 11.71
CA GLY A 242 -5.90 8.74 12.86
C GLY A 242 -6.94 9.87 12.81
N ARG A 243 -8.15 9.56 12.34
CA ARG A 243 -9.24 10.54 12.22
C ARG A 243 -9.82 10.87 13.59
N PRO A 244 -10.06 12.16 13.91
CA PRO A 244 -10.78 12.55 15.12
C PRO A 244 -12.21 12.01 15.12
N GLU A 245 -12.78 11.77 16.31
CA GLU A 245 -14.15 11.24 16.47
C GLU A 245 -15.22 12.11 15.77
N LYS A 246 -15.07 13.44 15.82
CA LYS A 246 -15.97 14.38 15.14
C LYS A 246 -15.68 14.54 13.65
N ASN A 247 -14.47 14.20 13.19
CA ASN A 247 -14.01 14.40 11.81
C ASN A 247 -14.30 15.81 11.25
N GLU A 248 -14.16 16.84 12.09
CA GLU A 248 -14.48 18.24 11.80
C GLU A 248 -13.31 19.13 12.21
N LYS A 249 -13.13 20.25 11.50
CA LYS A 249 -12.13 21.26 11.82
C LYS A 249 -12.26 21.77 13.25
N GLY A 250 -11.15 21.80 13.99
CA GLY A 250 -11.11 22.38 15.31
C GLY A 250 -10.11 21.72 16.25
N VAL A 251 -10.26 22.01 17.54
CA VAL A 251 -9.43 21.42 18.60
C VAL A 251 -9.92 19.99 18.87
N VAL A 252 -8.99 19.03 18.77
CA VAL A 252 -9.24 17.63 19.10
C VAL A 252 -9.11 17.41 20.60
N PHE A 253 -7.98 17.80 21.18
CA PHE A 253 -7.76 17.78 22.63
C PHE A 253 -6.63 18.74 23.04
N GLU A 254 -6.59 19.04 24.35
CA GLU A 254 -5.54 19.83 24.99
C GLU A 254 -5.08 19.18 26.29
N ILE A 255 -3.78 19.20 26.55
CA ILE A 255 -3.17 18.73 27.81
C ILE A 255 -2.22 19.81 28.32
N LYS A 256 -2.60 20.46 29.42
CA LYS A 256 -1.83 21.60 29.97
C LYS A 256 -0.44 21.20 30.50
N ASN A 257 -0.33 20.05 31.15
CA ASN A 257 0.92 19.53 31.69
C ASN A 257 1.02 18.02 31.41
N PRO A 258 1.39 17.61 30.18
CA PRO A 258 1.55 16.19 29.87
C PRO A 258 2.71 15.60 30.68
N GLU A 259 2.50 14.40 31.21
CA GLU A 259 3.49 13.71 32.04
C GLU A 259 4.41 12.85 31.17
N LYS A 260 5.72 13.10 31.26
CA LYS A 260 6.72 12.33 30.52
C LYS A 260 6.83 10.90 31.06
N GLY A 261 7.05 9.95 30.17
CA GLY A 261 7.09 8.52 30.48
C GLY A 261 5.73 7.84 30.55
N LYS A 262 4.63 8.56 30.27
CA LYS A 262 3.26 8.05 30.34
C LYS A 262 2.50 8.25 29.04
N GLU A 263 1.49 7.40 28.86
CA GLU A 263 0.48 7.60 27.82
C GLU A 263 -0.25 8.94 28.03
N LEU A 264 -0.65 9.58 26.92
CA LEU A 264 -1.41 10.83 26.98
C LEU A 264 -2.85 10.64 27.46
N GLY A 265 -3.32 9.38 27.57
CA GLY A 265 -4.66 9.03 28.05
C GLY A 265 -5.80 9.49 27.15
N GLN A 266 -5.50 9.79 25.88
CA GLN A 266 -6.49 10.18 24.88
C GLN A 266 -6.93 8.95 24.07
N LYS A 267 -8.19 8.93 23.62
CA LYS A 267 -8.67 7.88 22.71
C LYS A 267 -7.90 7.88 21.38
N LEU A 268 -7.49 9.06 20.92
CA LEU A 268 -6.74 9.24 19.69
C LEU A 268 -5.23 9.09 19.97
N THR A 269 -4.64 8.00 19.51
CA THR A 269 -3.21 7.69 19.68
C THR A 269 -2.33 8.25 18.56
N ASP A 270 -2.94 8.70 17.47
CA ASP A 270 -2.30 9.19 16.26
C ASP A 270 -3.23 10.21 15.60
N ILE A 271 -2.70 11.35 15.16
CA ILE A 271 -3.50 12.29 14.35
C ILE A 271 -3.08 12.21 12.88
N GLY A 272 -4.07 11.85 12.05
CA GLY A 272 -3.96 11.80 10.60
C GLY A 272 -3.75 13.15 9.95
N TYR A 273 -3.49 13.13 8.64
CA TYR A 273 -3.21 14.30 7.82
C TYR A 273 -4.20 15.45 7.99
N ASP A 274 -3.73 16.65 7.65
CA ASP A 274 -4.40 17.93 7.84
C ASP A 274 -4.53 18.28 9.31
N TYR A 275 -3.40 18.26 10.03
CA TYR A 275 -3.34 18.54 11.46
C TYR A 275 -2.40 19.69 11.83
N ARG A 276 -2.55 20.15 13.06
CA ARG A 276 -1.56 20.96 13.78
C ARG A 276 -1.38 20.43 15.21
N VAL A 277 -0.16 20.09 15.56
CA VAL A 277 0.24 19.80 16.95
C VAL A 277 1.09 20.95 17.44
N THR A 278 0.66 21.60 18.51
CA THR A 278 1.36 22.73 19.14
C THR A 278 1.71 22.38 20.58
N PHE A 279 2.92 22.68 21.04
CA PHE A 279 3.29 22.57 22.45
C PHE A 279 4.44 23.51 22.80
N TYR A 280 4.58 23.84 24.08
CA TYR A 280 5.76 24.55 24.58
C TYR A 280 6.74 23.55 25.16
N ILE A 281 8.03 23.72 24.86
CA ILE A 281 9.10 22.88 25.39
C ILE A 281 10.20 23.73 26.03
N ASN A 282 10.72 23.25 27.15
CA ASN A 282 11.99 23.68 27.71
C ASN A 282 12.86 22.44 27.91
N ALA A 283 13.66 22.11 26.90
CA ALA A 283 14.54 20.95 26.89
C ALA A 283 15.88 21.27 27.53
N LYS A 284 16.46 20.32 28.25
CA LYS A 284 17.86 20.34 28.70
C LYS A 284 18.70 19.50 27.73
N SER A 285 19.92 19.13 28.12
CA SER A 285 20.75 18.21 27.34
C SER A 285 20.08 16.83 27.26
N ASN A 286 19.95 16.32 26.04
CA ASN A 286 19.39 15.03 25.70
C ASN A 286 20.32 14.33 24.70
N PRO A 287 20.54 13.01 24.82
CA PRO A 287 21.34 12.26 23.85
C PRO A 287 20.63 12.13 22.50
N LYS A 288 21.40 11.78 21.45
CA LYS A 288 20.82 11.33 20.18
C LYS A 288 19.90 10.12 20.40
N GLY A 289 18.84 10.03 19.62
CA GLY A 289 17.81 9.01 19.76
C GLY A 289 16.77 9.29 20.85
N THR A 290 16.72 10.52 21.37
CA THR A 290 15.67 10.90 22.34
C THR A 290 14.33 11.06 21.65
N ALA A 291 13.50 10.02 21.74
CA ALA A 291 12.10 10.06 21.34
C ALA A 291 11.33 11.06 22.21
N LEU A 292 10.37 11.76 21.60
CA LEU A 292 9.51 12.71 22.28
C LEU A 292 8.07 12.21 22.33
N PHE A 293 7.49 11.92 21.17
CA PHE A 293 6.17 11.31 21.06
C PHE A 293 6.24 10.00 20.27
N THR A 294 5.55 8.98 20.75
CA THR A 294 5.53 7.64 20.15
C THR A 294 4.10 7.12 20.01
N SER A 295 3.91 6.27 19.01
CA SER A 295 2.73 5.44 18.81
C SER A 295 3.17 4.07 18.26
N ASP A 296 2.22 3.23 17.89
CA ASP A 296 2.51 1.93 17.29
C ASP A 296 3.06 2.05 15.86
N TYR A 297 2.95 3.23 15.24
CA TYR A 297 3.31 3.45 13.83
C TYR A 297 4.49 4.39 13.61
N ALA A 298 4.69 5.35 14.52
CA ALA A 298 5.67 6.41 14.31
C ALA A 298 6.34 6.85 15.61
N THR A 299 7.54 7.41 15.47
CA THR A 299 8.26 8.11 16.53
C THR A 299 8.64 9.49 16.07
N PHE A 300 8.24 10.51 16.82
CA PHE A 300 8.71 11.88 16.67
C PHE A 300 9.84 12.15 17.68
N TYR A 301 11.01 12.52 17.18
CA TYR A 301 12.23 12.70 17.96
C TYR A 301 12.49 14.16 18.31
N LEU A 302 12.87 14.39 19.56
CA LEU A 302 13.50 15.63 19.99
C LEU A 302 14.93 15.74 19.45
N SER A 303 15.62 14.60 19.38
CA SER A 303 16.96 14.46 18.81
C SER A 303 17.06 13.09 18.14
N ASP A 304 17.09 13.04 16.82
CA ASP A 304 17.05 11.80 16.04
C ASP A 304 18.33 10.95 16.26
N PRO A 305 18.26 9.62 16.07
CA PRO A 305 19.40 8.74 16.30
C PRO A 305 20.63 9.03 15.43
N LYS A 306 20.46 9.55 14.20
CA LYS A 306 21.55 9.72 13.22
C LYS A 306 22.21 11.08 13.39
N SER A 307 21.47 12.16 13.19
CA SER A 307 22.03 13.51 13.12
C SER A 307 21.98 14.25 14.45
N GLY A 308 21.00 13.93 15.31
CA GLY A 308 20.70 14.63 16.55
C GLY A 308 19.77 15.84 16.37
N LYS A 309 19.22 16.03 15.17
CA LYS A 309 18.25 17.06 14.84
C LYS A 309 16.83 16.61 15.24
N VAL A 310 15.88 17.53 15.23
CA VAL A 310 14.46 17.17 15.33
C VAL A 310 14.07 16.38 14.07
N GLY A 311 13.31 15.31 14.24
CA GLY A 311 12.96 14.43 13.13
C GLY A 311 11.90 13.42 13.51
N PHE A 312 11.61 12.49 12.61
CA PHE A 312 10.69 11.39 12.87
C PHE A 312 11.09 10.13 12.11
N SER A 313 10.57 8.99 12.56
CA SER A 313 10.70 7.70 11.91
C SER A 313 9.34 7.01 11.82
N ARG A 314 9.07 6.38 10.67
CA ARG A 314 7.87 5.55 10.43
C ARG A 314 8.16 4.55 9.31
N ASP A 315 7.59 3.35 9.40
CA ASP A 315 7.72 2.28 8.39
C ASP A 315 9.20 1.95 8.01
N GLY A 316 10.14 2.16 8.93
CA GLY A 316 11.58 1.97 8.67
C GLY A 316 12.26 3.13 7.91
N TYR A 317 11.55 4.22 7.62
CA TYR A 317 12.09 5.44 7.01
C TYR A 317 12.35 6.52 8.07
N ASP A 318 13.49 7.21 7.94
CA ASP A 318 13.90 8.27 8.86
C ASP A 318 13.96 9.63 8.15
N TYR A 319 13.42 10.64 8.80
CA TYR A 319 13.32 12.00 8.29
C TYR A 319 13.86 12.98 9.33
N GLN A 320 14.57 14.02 8.89
CA GLN A 320 15.09 15.06 9.77
C GLN A 320 14.70 16.43 9.25
N PHE A 321 14.28 17.30 10.15
CA PHE A 321 14.27 18.73 9.89
C PHE A 321 15.67 19.29 10.09
N ASN A 322 16.04 20.34 9.38
CA ASN A 322 17.30 21.04 9.51
C ASN A 322 17.36 21.91 10.78
N TYR A 323 17.13 21.29 11.94
CA TYR A 323 16.97 21.99 13.20
C TYR A 323 17.48 21.18 14.40
N PHE A 324 18.41 21.78 15.15
CA PHE A 324 18.81 21.27 16.46
C PHE A 324 18.05 22.02 17.55
N LEU A 325 17.36 21.28 18.43
CA LEU A 325 16.61 21.89 19.52
C LEU A 325 17.58 22.50 20.55
N PRO A 326 17.55 23.83 20.81
CA PRO A 326 18.43 24.44 21.79
C PRO A 326 18.04 24.05 23.22
N THR A 327 19.06 23.97 24.09
CA THR A 327 18.86 23.66 25.51
C THR A 327 18.54 24.92 26.33
N ASN A 328 17.82 24.73 27.43
CA ASN A 328 17.44 25.74 28.42
C ASN A 328 16.71 26.96 27.85
N LYS A 329 16.00 26.79 26.73
CA LYS A 329 15.14 27.81 26.11
C LYS A 329 13.71 27.32 26.09
N LYS A 330 12.77 28.20 26.48
CA LYS A 330 11.34 27.96 26.27
C LYS A 330 11.03 28.26 24.80
N LEU A 331 10.56 27.25 24.08
CA LEU A 331 10.20 27.33 22.67
C LEU A 331 8.74 26.91 22.48
N LYS A 332 8.05 27.53 21.54
CA LYS A 332 6.78 27.03 20.99
C LYS A 332 7.10 26.18 19.77
N ILE A 333 6.77 24.90 19.80
CA ILE A 333 6.93 23.98 18.66
C ILE A 333 5.56 23.78 18.02
N ILE A 334 5.50 23.87 16.70
CA ILE A 334 4.31 23.55 15.92
C ILE A 334 4.72 22.57 14.82
N VAL A 335 4.04 21.44 14.75
CA VAL A 335 4.17 20.47 13.65
C VAL A 335 2.85 20.44 12.91
N LYS A 336 2.90 20.63 11.60
CA LYS A 336 1.74 20.48 10.71
C LYS A 336 2.03 19.36 9.73
N GLY A 337 1.05 18.52 9.45
CA GLY A 337 1.20 17.48 8.43
C GLY A 337 -0.02 17.42 7.54
N THR A 338 0.22 17.14 6.26
CA THR A 338 -0.77 16.84 5.22
C THR A 338 -0.43 15.49 4.60
N ASN A 339 -1.25 15.01 3.68
CA ASN A 339 -0.94 13.82 2.89
C ASN A 339 0.17 14.05 1.84
N LYS A 340 0.85 15.22 1.86
CA LYS A 340 1.94 15.59 0.95
C LYS A 340 3.18 16.13 1.64
N SER A 341 3.10 16.49 2.92
CA SER A 341 4.24 17.14 3.59
C SER A 341 4.12 17.14 5.11
N THR A 342 5.25 17.38 5.77
CA THR A 342 5.34 17.66 7.20
C THR A 342 6.17 18.92 7.43
N SER A 343 5.62 19.91 8.15
CA SER A 343 6.27 21.18 8.43
C SER A 343 6.56 21.36 9.91
N LEU A 344 7.74 21.89 10.23
CA LEU A 344 8.15 22.28 11.57
C LEU A 344 8.22 23.81 11.68
N TYR A 345 7.59 24.36 12.72
CA TYR A 345 7.72 25.76 13.10
C TYR A 345 8.23 25.88 14.53
N VAL A 346 9.02 26.92 14.79
CA VAL A 346 9.53 27.27 16.11
C VAL A 346 9.23 28.74 16.37
N ASN A 347 8.55 29.03 17.48
CA ASN A 347 8.11 30.38 17.83
C ASN A 347 7.34 31.07 16.68
N ASP A 348 6.44 30.31 16.05
CA ASP A 348 5.60 30.74 14.92
C ASP A 348 6.36 31.00 13.60
N GLU A 349 7.68 30.83 13.57
CA GLU A 349 8.49 30.89 12.35
C GLU A 349 8.63 29.51 11.70
N LEU A 350 8.43 29.42 10.38
CA LEU A 350 8.64 28.19 9.62
C LEU A 350 10.14 27.88 9.57
N ILE A 351 10.51 26.70 10.05
CA ILE A 351 11.89 26.22 9.94
C ILE A 351 12.08 25.46 8.64
N GLU A 352 11.21 24.48 8.37
CA GLU A 352 11.30 23.66 7.16
C GLU A 352 9.97 22.95 6.90
N THR A 353 9.71 22.68 5.62
CA THR A 353 8.69 21.74 5.16
C THR A 353 9.37 20.60 4.44
N LEU A 354 9.16 19.39 4.92
CA LEU A 354 9.55 18.16 4.25
C LEU A 354 8.44 17.80 3.26
N GLU A 355 8.63 18.16 2.00
CA GLU A 355 7.69 17.90 0.90
C GLU A 355 7.99 16.58 0.19
N ILE A 356 7.14 16.19 -0.77
CA ILE A 356 7.49 15.14 -1.73
C ILE A 356 8.55 15.68 -2.68
N VAL A 357 9.75 15.11 -2.62
CA VAL A 357 10.91 15.52 -3.42
C VAL A 357 11.38 14.38 -4.32
N PRO A 358 12.23 14.62 -5.33
CA PRO A 358 12.95 13.54 -6.01
C PRO A 358 13.77 12.71 -5.03
N HIS A 359 13.76 11.38 -5.20
CA HIS A 359 14.60 10.46 -4.43
C HIS A 359 16.06 10.76 -4.73
N LYS A 360 16.87 10.92 -3.67
CA LYS A 360 18.25 11.41 -3.79
C LYS A 360 19.12 10.52 -4.68
N ASP A 361 19.02 9.20 -4.51
CA ASP A 361 19.84 8.24 -5.26
C ASP A 361 19.48 8.22 -6.76
N ASP A 362 18.26 8.66 -7.10
CA ASP A 362 17.74 8.66 -8.46
C ASP A 362 17.81 10.03 -9.10
N ALA A 363 18.29 11.06 -8.40
CA ALA A 363 18.20 12.46 -8.84
C ALA A 363 18.92 12.75 -10.16
N HIS A 364 19.76 11.82 -10.61
CA HIS A 364 20.47 11.84 -11.89
C HIS A 364 19.64 11.30 -13.08
N LEU A 365 18.50 10.65 -12.81
CA LEU A 365 17.59 10.10 -13.83
C LEU A 365 16.59 11.16 -14.29
N ASP A 366 16.10 11.04 -15.54
CA ASP A 366 15.08 11.95 -16.10
C ASP A 366 13.74 11.91 -15.34
N LYS A 367 13.42 10.74 -14.76
CA LYS A 367 12.21 10.50 -13.99
C LYS A 367 12.57 9.82 -12.66
N PRO A 368 13.09 10.58 -11.68
CA PRO A 368 13.46 10.02 -10.39
C PRO A 368 12.22 9.51 -9.65
N ARG A 369 12.36 8.42 -8.89
CA ARG A 369 11.33 8.04 -7.90
C ARG A 369 11.08 9.23 -6.98
N LYS A 370 9.88 9.32 -6.43
CA LYS A 370 9.58 10.31 -5.39
C LYS A 370 10.14 9.87 -4.04
N TRP A 371 10.34 10.81 -3.13
CA TRP A 371 10.63 10.58 -1.72
C TRP A 371 9.55 11.29 -0.90
N VAL A 372 8.68 10.50 -0.29
CA VAL A 372 7.49 10.96 0.42
C VAL A 372 7.82 11.13 1.90
N GLN A 373 7.53 12.32 2.43
CA GLN A 373 7.95 12.75 3.77
C GLN A 373 6.76 13.19 4.65
N THR A 374 5.64 12.49 4.49
CA THR A 374 4.42 12.68 5.29
C THR A 374 4.61 12.15 6.71
N LEU A 375 3.80 12.59 7.67
CA LEU A 375 3.79 12.06 9.03
C LEU A 375 2.37 12.08 9.57
N VAL A 376 1.82 10.91 9.89
CA VAL A 376 0.74 10.79 10.87
C VAL A 376 1.37 10.95 12.25
N PHE A 377 0.95 11.97 13.00
CA PHE A 377 1.71 12.37 14.20
C PHE A 377 1.40 11.45 15.38
N PRO A 378 2.43 10.85 16.01
CA PRO A 378 2.24 9.94 17.13
C PRO A 378 1.81 10.71 18.39
N LEU A 379 0.76 10.24 19.06
CA LEU A 379 0.15 10.86 20.25
C LEU A 379 -0.18 9.83 21.36
N LYS A 380 0.26 8.58 21.24
CA LYS A 380 -0.01 7.55 22.26
C LYS A 380 0.69 7.90 23.56
N LYS A 381 1.98 8.21 23.49
CA LYS A 381 2.84 8.40 24.66
C LYS A 381 3.77 9.59 24.51
N LEU A 382 3.95 10.31 25.62
CA LEU A 382 5.05 11.26 25.78
C LEU A 382 6.20 10.52 26.44
N GLU A 383 7.33 10.40 25.75
CA GLU A 383 8.47 9.61 26.21
C GLU A 383 9.28 10.32 27.30
N HIS A 384 10.18 9.57 27.94
CA HIS A 384 11.13 10.14 28.87
C HIS A 384 12.16 11.01 28.14
N PHE A 385 12.25 12.28 28.55
CA PHE A 385 13.31 13.19 28.13
C PHE A 385 13.71 14.14 29.27
N ASN A 386 14.89 14.74 29.12
CA ASN A 386 15.40 15.76 30.03
C ASN A 386 14.85 17.13 29.64
N GLY A 387 13.82 17.58 30.35
CA GLY A 387 13.11 18.81 30.07
C GLY A 387 11.65 18.74 30.54
N LYS A 388 10.85 19.68 30.04
CA LYS A 388 9.40 19.74 30.28
C LYS A 388 8.67 20.21 29.02
N ILE A 389 7.48 19.63 28.78
CA ILE A 389 6.48 20.14 27.84
C ILE A 389 5.29 20.73 28.62
N THR A 390 4.71 21.80 28.12
CA THR A 390 3.41 22.33 28.57
C THR A 390 2.51 22.68 27.39
N ASP A 391 1.23 22.79 27.68
CA ASP A 391 0.19 23.30 26.78
C ASP A 391 0.21 22.59 25.41
N LEU A 392 0.17 21.25 25.45
CA LEU A 392 0.00 20.43 24.25
C LEU A 392 -1.42 20.63 23.71
N LYS A 393 -1.52 21.05 22.46
CA LYS A 393 -2.76 21.28 21.74
C LYS A 393 -2.72 20.54 20.40
N VAL A 394 -3.75 19.76 20.12
CA VAL A 394 -3.90 19.01 18.88
C VAL A 394 -5.14 19.50 18.15
N GLU A 395 -4.96 19.89 16.89
CA GLU A 395 -6.00 20.47 16.04
C GLU A 395 -6.11 19.72 14.73
N TYR A 396 -7.34 19.51 14.27
CA TYR A 396 -7.68 19.01 12.95
C TYR A 396 -8.05 20.20 12.06
N LEU A 397 -7.47 20.25 10.86
CA LEU A 397 -7.51 21.41 9.97
C LEU A 397 -8.37 21.18 8.72
N LYS A 398 -8.80 19.94 8.47
CA LYS A 398 -9.60 19.59 7.31
C LYS A 398 -10.99 20.24 7.40
N ASP A 399 -11.37 20.92 6.33
CA ASP A 399 -12.67 21.60 6.18
C ASP A 399 -13.83 20.64 5.86
#